data_AF-A0A7R9GHU7-F1
#
_entry.id   AF-A0A7R9GHU7-F1
#
_cell.length_a   1.000
_cell.length_b   1.000
_cell.length_c   1.000
_cell.angle_alpha   90.00
_cell.angle_beta   90.00
_cell.angle_gamma   90.00
#
_symmetry.space_group_name_H-M   'P 1'
#
loop_
_entity.id
_entity.type
_entity.pdbx_description
1 polymer ?
#
loop_
_entity_poly.entity_id
_entity_poly.type
_entity_poly.pdbx_seq_one_letter_code
_entity_poly.pdbx_strand_id
1 'polypeptide(L)'
;MFLLFGIKDTLDKCIDRCCKEGRTPCVHRLALNVEAEKTQQAIIKDVEDFERGNLKHTQTAEKNTLPDKEVIEQEKKQEELKASIETFDATKLKHTETEEKNPLPTQEDIQQEKTNA
;
A
#
# COMPACT_ATOMS: atom_id res chain seq x y z
N MET A 1 4.72 -68.20 17.82
CA MET A 1 4.73 -67.78 16.40
C MET A 1 3.48 -66.98 16.00
N PHE A 2 2.28 -67.32 16.50
CA PHE A 2 1.04 -66.58 16.19
C PHE A 2 0.95 -65.17 16.80
N LEU A 3 1.53 -64.92 17.98
CA LEU A 3 1.47 -63.60 18.63
C LEU A 3 2.27 -62.51 17.90
N LEU A 4 3.35 -62.87 17.19
CA LEU A 4 4.17 -61.90 16.45
C LEU A 4 3.52 -61.45 15.14
N PHE A 5 2.69 -62.31 14.54
CA PHE A 5 1.95 -61.99 13.31
C PHE A 5 0.88 -60.92 13.58
N GLY A 6 0.12 -61.08 14.67
CA GLY A 6 -0.90 -60.11 15.07
C GLY A 6 -0.34 -58.73 15.45
N ILE A 7 0.88 -58.66 15.99
CA ILE A 7 1.55 -57.38 16.30
C ILE A 7 1.95 -56.66 15.01
N LYS A 8 2.39 -57.38 13.97
CA LYS A 8 2.76 -56.80 12.67
C LYS A 8 1.55 -56.27 11.91
N ASP A 9 0.46 -57.04 11.87
CA ASP A 9 -0.81 -56.59 11.27
C ASP A 9 -1.41 -55.38 12.00
N THR A 10 -1.22 -55.29 13.31
CA THR A 10 -1.69 -54.14 14.11
C THR A 10 -0.82 -52.91 13.89
N LEU A 11 0.50 -53.08 13.72
CA LEU A 11 1.44 -52.01 13.44
C LEU A 11 1.21 -51.41 12.03
N ASP A 12 1.01 -52.25 11.02
CA ASP A 12 0.73 -51.80 9.65
C ASP A 12 -0.61 -51.02 9.57
N LYS A 13 -1.65 -51.48 10.28
CA LYS A 13 -2.93 -50.76 10.38
C LYS A 13 -2.83 -49.42 11.13
N CYS A 14 -1.88 -49.29 12.07
CA CYS A 14 -1.62 -48.01 12.74
C CYS A 14 -0.84 -47.03 11.86
N ILE A 15 0.09 -47.54 11.03
CA ILE A 15 0.84 -46.72 10.06
C ILE A 15 -0.10 -46.18 8.96
N ASP A 16 -0.97 -47.03 8.41
CA ASP A 16 -1.95 -46.60 7.39
C ASP A 16 -2.96 -45.58 7.91
N ARG A 17 -3.36 -45.72 9.18
CA ARG A 17 -4.22 -44.76 9.87
C ARG A 17 -3.51 -43.43 10.11
N CYS A 18 -2.23 -43.45 10.47
CA CYS A 18 -1.40 -42.24 10.56
C CYS A 18 -1.27 -41.49 9.21
N CYS A 19 -1.18 -42.23 8.10
CA CYS A 19 -1.17 -41.65 6.75
C CYS A 19 -2.53 -41.05 6.36
N LYS A 20 -3.65 -41.72 6.64
CA LYS A 20 -5.00 -41.21 6.34
C LYS A 20 -5.44 -40.03 7.23
N GLU A 21 -4.95 -39.97 8.46
CA GLU A 21 -5.26 -38.89 9.41
C GLU A 21 -4.30 -37.70 9.31
N GLY A 22 -3.38 -37.69 8.33
CA GLY A 22 -2.53 -36.53 8.02
C GLY A 22 -1.54 -36.14 9.12
N ARG A 23 -1.19 -37.07 10.03
CA ARG A 23 -0.30 -36.80 11.18
C ARG A 23 1.18 -37.05 10.88
N THR A 24 1.63 -36.76 9.67
CA THR A 24 3.06 -36.61 9.35
C THR A 24 3.32 -35.21 8.77
N PRO A 25 3.94 -34.29 9.53
CA PRO A 25 4.16 -32.91 9.08
C PRO A 25 5.12 -32.79 7.89
N CYS A 26 5.82 -33.88 7.51
CA CYS A 26 6.79 -33.90 6.43
C CYS A 26 6.16 -34.15 5.04
N VAL A 27 5.14 -35.01 4.91
CA VAL A 27 4.58 -35.38 3.58
C VAL A 27 3.66 -34.31 3.02
N HIS A 28 2.92 -33.60 3.88
CA HIS A 28 2.07 -32.49 3.44
C HIS A 28 2.90 -31.31 2.90
N ARG A 29 4.01 -30.99 3.55
CA ARG A 29 4.93 -29.94 3.07
C ARG A 29 5.63 -30.32 1.77
N LEU A 30 6.01 -31.60 1.61
CA LEU A 30 6.56 -32.10 0.35
C LEU A 30 5.53 -32.04 -0.79
N ALA A 31 4.27 -32.38 -0.54
CA ALA A 31 3.20 -32.28 -1.55
C ALA A 31 2.99 -30.83 -2.01
N LEU A 32 2.94 -29.87 -1.09
CA LEU A 32 2.83 -28.44 -1.41
C LEU A 32 4.01 -27.93 -2.25
N ASN A 33 5.23 -28.36 -1.93
CA ASN A 33 6.42 -27.98 -2.69
C ASN A 33 6.40 -28.57 -4.10
N VAL A 34 5.95 -29.81 -4.26
CA VAL A 34 5.81 -30.47 -5.57
C VAL A 34 4.74 -29.80 -6.43
N GLU A 35 3.63 -29.36 -5.84
CA GLU A 35 2.59 -28.59 -6.54
C GLU A 35 3.08 -27.21 -6.98
N ALA A 36 3.84 -26.52 -6.12
CA ALA A 36 4.48 -25.26 -6.45
C ALA A 36 5.50 -25.41 -7.60
N GLU A 37 6.32 -26.46 -7.57
CA GLU A 37 7.31 -26.75 -8.63
C GLU A 37 6.63 -27.04 -9.97
N LYS A 38 5.55 -27.84 -9.97
CA LYS A 38 4.76 -28.09 -11.20
C LYS A 38 4.19 -26.79 -11.79
N THR A 39 3.73 -25.88 -10.93
CA THR A 39 3.22 -24.58 -11.35
C THR A 39 4.34 -23.71 -11.96
N GLN A 40 5.52 -23.69 -11.33
CA GLN A 40 6.68 -22.98 -11.87
C GLN A 40 7.14 -23.56 -13.22
N GLN A 41 7.18 -24.89 -13.36
CA GLN A 41 7.53 -25.54 -14.61
C GLN A 41 6.53 -25.22 -15.74
N ALA A 42 5.24 -25.13 -15.43
CA ALA A 42 4.22 -24.73 -16.40
C ALA A 42 4.44 -23.28 -16.88
N ILE A 43 4.68 -22.35 -15.95
CA ILE A 43 4.94 -20.94 -16.27
C ILE A 43 6.21 -20.80 -17.13
N ILE A 44 7.27 -21.54 -16.81
CA ILE A 44 8.52 -21.51 -17.59
C ILE A 44 8.27 -21.98 -19.02
N LYS A 45 7.56 -23.11 -19.20
CA LYS A 45 7.20 -23.62 -20.53
C LYS A 45 6.35 -22.63 -21.32
N ASP A 46 5.35 -22.02 -20.69
CA ASP A 46 4.49 -21.03 -21.33
C ASP A 46 5.29 -19.79 -21.81
N VAL A 47 6.34 -19.42 -21.08
CA VAL A 47 7.25 -18.33 -21.46
C VAL A 47 8.26 -18.76 -22.54
N GLU A 48 8.74 -20.01 -22.51
CA GLU A 48 9.61 -20.58 -23.54
C GLU A 48 8.89 -20.68 -24.89
N ASP A 49 7.62 -21.13 -24.87
CA ASP A 49 6.75 -21.26 -26.04
C ASP A 49 6.08 -19.93 -26.44
N PHE A 50 6.41 -18.82 -25.75
CA PHE A 50 5.81 -17.52 -26.01
C PHE A 50 6.23 -16.94 -27.37
N GLU A 51 5.32 -17.06 -28.35
CA GLU A 51 5.50 -16.48 -29.68
C GLU A 51 5.27 -14.97 -29.69
N ARG A 52 6.35 -14.19 -29.64
CA ARG A 52 6.33 -12.73 -29.81
C ARG A 52 5.67 -12.24 -31.11
N GLY A 53 5.58 -13.09 -32.14
CA GLY A 53 4.90 -12.77 -33.40
C GLY A 53 3.37 -12.69 -33.30
N ASN A 54 2.77 -13.30 -32.27
CA ASN A 54 1.32 -13.24 -32.02
C ASN A 54 0.90 -11.99 -31.24
N LEU A 55 1.87 -11.17 -30.79
CA LEU A 55 1.58 -9.90 -30.16
C LEU A 55 1.03 -8.92 -31.20
N LYS A 56 -0.14 -8.35 -30.92
CA LYS A 56 -0.69 -7.27 -31.73
C LYS A 56 0.27 -6.08 -31.71
N HIS A 57 0.64 -5.60 -32.89
CA HIS A 57 1.42 -4.38 -33.01
C HIS A 57 0.67 -3.24 -32.33
N THR A 58 1.25 -2.72 -31.26
CA THR A 58 0.72 -1.58 -30.52
C THR A 58 1.62 -0.40 -30.82
N GLN A 59 1.06 0.63 -31.45
CA GLN A 59 1.78 1.86 -31.73
C GLN A 59 1.90 2.63 -30.40
N THR A 60 3.08 2.65 -29.80
CA THR A 60 3.36 3.45 -28.60
C THR A 60 3.49 4.92 -29.01
N ALA A 61 2.43 5.70 -28.82
CA ALA A 61 2.50 7.15 -28.96
C ALA A 61 3.21 7.74 -27.73
N GLU A 62 4.49 8.09 -27.87
CA GLU A 62 5.18 8.92 -26.88
C GLU A 62 4.58 10.33 -26.96
N LYS A 63 3.59 10.60 -26.10
CA LYS A 63 2.92 11.90 -26.00
C LYS A 63 3.83 12.88 -25.25
N ASN A 64 4.93 13.28 -25.89
CA ASN A 64 5.69 14.45 -25.46
C ASN A 64 4.95 15.71 -25.95
N THR A 65 3.72 15.92 -25.45
CA THR A 65 3.01 17.17 -25.71
C THR A 65 3.71 18.27 -24.96
N LEU A 66 4.16 19.29 -25.70
CA LEU A 66 4.60 20.55 -25.12
C LEU A 66 3.50 21.04 -24.16
N PRO A 67 3.87 21.57 -22.98
CA PRO A 67 2.90 22.14 -22.05
C PRO A 67 2.06 23.20 -22.78
N ASP A 68 0.75 23.15 -22.55
CA ASP A 68 -0.19 24.09 -23.16
C ASP A 68 0.11 25.53 -22.74
N LYS A 69 -0.31 26.50 -23.57
CA LYS A 69 -0.07 27.93 -23.29
C LYS A 69 -0.58 28.36 -21.91
N GLU A 70 -1.67 27.76 -21.44
CA GLU A 70 -2.21 28.01 -20.10
C GLU A 70 -1.25 27.57 -18.98
N VAL A 71 -0.59 26.42 -19.13
CA VAL A 71 0.39 25.92 -18.15
C VAL A 71 1.59 26.85 -18.06
N ILE A 72 2.08 27.32 -19.22
CA ILE A 72 3.20 28.27 -19.29
C ILE A 72 2.84 29.61 -18.63
N GLU A 73 1.61 30.11 -18.85
CA GLU A 73 1.14 31.34 -18.21
C GLU A 73 0.97 31.18 -16.70
N GLN A 74 0.50 30.02 -16.23
CA GLN A 74 0.37 29.72 -14.82
C GLN A 74 1.74 29.66 -14.13
N GLU A 75 2.72 28.97 -14.72
CA GLU A 75 4.10 28.91 -14.21
C GLU A 75 4.73 30.30 -14.14
N LYS A 76 4.54 31.12 -15.19
CA LYS A 76 5.05 32.49 -15.21
C LYS A 76 4.44 33.35 -14.09
N LYS A 77 3.13 33.26 -13.85
CA LYS A 77 2.48 33.96 -12.74
C LYS A 77 3.01 33.50 -11.38
N GLN A 78 3.28 32.21 -11.24
CA GLN A 78 3.82 31.65 -10.01
C GLN A 78 5.25 32.15 -9.73
N GLU A 79 6.10 32.20 -10.75
CA GLU A 79 7.45 32.78 -10.67
C GLU A 79 7.40 34.26 -10.30
N GLU A 80 6.54 35.05 -10.96
CA GLU A 80 6.36 36.47 -10.65
C GLU A 80 5.90 36.70 -9.20
N LEU A 81 4.99 35.87 -8.70
CA LEU A 81 4.52 35.92 -7.31
C LEU A 81 5.65 35.57 -6.32
N LYS A 82 6.43 34.52 -6.60
CA LYS A 82 7.57 34.12 -5.77
C LYS A 82 8.60 35.25 -5.67
N ALA A 83 9.01 35.82 -6.80
CA ALA A 83 9.95 36.94 -6.84
C ALA A 83 9.41 38.18 -6.10
N SER A 84 8.11 38.45 -6.20
CA SER A 84 7.46 39.56 -5.50
C SER A 84 7.48 39.37 -3.99
N ILE A 85 7.33 38.14 -3.50
CA ILE A 85 7.41 37.82 -2.07
C ILE A 85 8.85 37.87 -1.57
N GLU A 86 9.82 37.34 -2.33
CA GLU A 86 11.24 37.37 -1.96
C GLU A 86 11.78 38.79 -1.85
N THR A 87 11.34 39.69 -2.74
CA THR A 87 11.75 41.10 -2.75
C THR A 87 10.81 42.01 -1.96
N PHE A 88 9.81 41.44 -1.28
CA PHE A 88 8.83 42.20 -0.51
C PHE A 88 9.48 42.88 0.69
N ASP A 89 9.43 44.20 0.70
CA ASP A 89 9.95 45.02 1.78
C ASP A 89 8.85 45.34 2.78
N ALA A 90 8.88 44.65 3.93
CA ALA A 90 7.92 44.86 5.01
C ALA A 90 7.96 46.27 5.62
N THR A 91 9.04 47.04 5.41
CA THR A 91 9.12 48.43 5.90
C THR A 91 8.24 49.39 5.11
N LYS A 92 7.81 49.00 3.90
CA LYS A 92 6.85 49.75 3.09
C LYS A 92 5.40 49.56 3.55
N LEU A 93 5.14 48.66 4.50
CA LEU A 93 3.82 48.50 5.10
C LEU A 93 3.48 49.74 5.95
N LYS A 94 2.26 50.23 5.81
CA LYS A 94 1.78 51.36 6.62
C LYS A 94 1.63 50.91 8.07
N HIS A 95 2.18 51.70 9.00
CA HIS A 95 1.98 51.46 10.43
C HIS A 95 0.48 51.47 10.74
N THR A 96 0.02 50.41 11.39
CA THR A 96 -1.38 50.24 11.81
C THR A 96 -1.35 49.82 13.28
N GLU A 97 -1.96 50.63 14.14
CA GLU A 97 -2.17 50.28 15.54
C GLU A 97 -3.28 49.22 15.62
N THR A 98 -2.97 48.07 16.20
CA THR A 98 -3.95 46.97 16.35
C THR A 98 -4.51 47.01 17.76
N GLU A 99 -5.81 47.28 17.90
CA GLU A 99 -6.50 47.18 19.18
C GLU A 99 -7.02 45.75 19.40
N GLU A 100 -6.31 44.95 20.20
CA GLU A 100 -6.77 43.64 20.64
C GLU A 100 -7.82 43.81 21.76
N LYS A 101 -9.11 43.77 21.39
CA LYS A 101 -10.22 43.76 22.36
C LYS A 101 -10.44 42.34 22.87
N ASN A 102 -9.54 41.88 23.72
CA ASN A 102 -9.69 40.62 24.45
C ASN A 102 -9.87 40.90 25.96
N PRO A 103 -11.00 41.52 26.39
CA PRO A 103 -11.26 41.70 27.80
C PRO A 103 -11.46 40.33 28.46
N LEU A 104 -10.76 40.09 29.57
CA LEU A 104 -11.04 38.93 30.39
C LEU A 104 -12.47 39.03 30.94
N PRO A 105 -13.20 37.91 31.04
CA PRO A 105 -14.52 37.91 31.67
C PRO A 105 -14.42 38.47 33.09
N THR A 106 -15.41 39.27 33.48
CA THR A 106 -15.46 39.88 34.82
C THR A 106 -15.85 38.84 35.87
N GLN A 107 -15.65 39.17 37.15
CA GLN A 107 -16.02 38.27 38.24
C GLN A 107 -17.52 37.99 38.25
N GLU A 108 -18.32 38.98 37.86
CA GLU A 108 -19.77 38.91 37.69
C GLU A 108 -20.16 37.94 36.57
N ASP A 109 -19.51 38.01 35.41
CA ASP A 109 -19.74 37.10 34.27
C ASP A 109 -19.48 35.64 34.67
N ILE A 110 -18.38 35.41 35.39
CA ILE A 110 -18.00 34.08 35.88
C ILE A 110 -19.03 33.55 36.89
N GLN A 111 -19.58 34.41 37.74
CA GLN A 111 -20.59 34.01 38.73
C GLN A 111 -21.93 33.70 38.06
N GLN A 112 -22.34 34.54 37.09
CA GLN A 112 -23.58 34.35 36.35
C GLN A 112 -23.57 33.04 35.55
N GLU A 113 -22.44 32.69 34.92
CA GLU A 113 -22.28 31.40 34.25
C GLU A 113 -22.32 30.22 35.22
N LYS A 114 -21.70 30.34 36.40
CA LYS A 114 -21.73 29.29 37.43
C LYS A 114 -23.14 28.99 37.97
N THR A 115 -24.02 29.99 37.99
CA THR A 115 -25.41 29.84 38.42
C THR A 115 -26.36 29.39 37.31
N ASN A 116 -25.99 29.61 36.04
CA ASN A 116 -26.77 29.23 34.87
C ASN A 116 -26.30 27.91 34.24
N ALA A 117 -25.33 27.22 34.85
CA ALA A 117 -24.86 25.88 34.51
C ALA A 117 -25.60 24.80 35.33
#